data_AF-A0A5E4B4D0-F1
#
_entry.id   AF-A0A5E4B4D0-F1
#
_cell.length_a   1.000
_cell.length_b   1.000
_cell.length_c   1.000
_cell.angle_alpha   90.00
_cell.angle_beta   90.00
_cell.angle_gamma   90.00
#
_symmetry.space_group_name_H-M   'P 1'
#
loop_
_entity.id
_entity.type
_entity.pdbx_description
1 polymer ?
#
loop_
_entity_poly.entity_id
_entity_poly.type
_entity_poly.pdbx_seq_one_letter_code
_entity_poly.pdbx_strand_id
1 'polypeptide(L)'
;MTKAARAHPGSWRMWKQLSAMAQGLSMWFSGKLEFVLSILEKMQTQEILRILRLPELGDLGQFFRSLSATTLVSMGALAAILAYWFTHRPKALRPPCNLLMQSEEVEDSGGARRSVIGGSPQLLTHYYDDARTMYQVFRRGLSISGNGPCLGFRKPKQPYQWLSYQEVANRAEFLGSGLLQHNCKASTDQFIGVFAQNRPEWIIAELACYTYSMVVVPLYDTLGPGAIRYIINTADISTVIMDKPQKAVLLLEHVERKDTPGLKLIILMEPFEEALKERGQKCGVVIKSMQAVEDCGQANHHAPVPPQPDDLSIVCFTSGTTDVGPSSCCWYPALDESGVAKWRDSMDWEV
;
A
#
# COMPACT_ATOMS: atom_id res chain seq x y z
N MET A 1 13.80 12.43 -20.97
CA MET A 1 14.07 11.23 -21.79
C MET A 1 14.75 10.17 -20.93
N THR A 2 14.00 9.20 -20.42
CA THR A 2 14.55 8.00 -19.78
C THR A 2 13.58 6.86 -20.07
N LYS A 3 13.92 6.01 -21.06
CA LYS A 3 13.17 4.80 -21.39
C LYS A 3 13.34 3.80 -20.24
N ALA A 4 12.28 3.54 -19.49
CA ALA A 4 12.21 2.41 -18.58
C ALA A 4 12.18 1.11 -19.41
N ALA A 5 13.18 0.25 -19.22
CA ALA A 5 13.25 -1.05 -19.86
C ALA A 5 12.14 -1.96 -19.29
N ARG A 6 11.20 -2.39 -20.14
CA ARG A 6 10.22 -3.43 -19.81
C ARG A 6 10.94 -4.79 -19.73
N ALA A 7 10.96 -5.41 -18.56
CA ALA A 7 11.43 -6.77 -18.39
C ALA A 7 10.35 -7.79 -18.82
N HIS A 8 10.72 -8.75 -19.67
CA HIS A 8 9.83 -9.82 -20.14
C HIS A 8 9.48 -10.84 -19.03
N PRO A 9 8.25 -11.39 -19.00
CA PRO A 9 7.77 -12.32 -17.96
C PRO A 9 8.57 -13.64 -17.83
N GLY A 10 9.38 -14.00 -18.83
CA GLY A 10 10.21 -15.20 -18.82
C GLY A 10 11.45 -15.12 -17.91
N SER A 11 11.94 -13.92 -17.57
CA SER A 11 13.18 -13.78 -16.79
C SER A 11 12.98 -14.22 -15.34
N TRP A 12 11.82 -13.96 -14.74
CA TRP A 12 11.57 -14.22 -13.32
C TRP A 12 11.51 -15.71 -12.96
N ARG A 13 11.06 -16.58 -13.88
CA ARG A 13 11.10 -18.05 -13.66
C ARG A 13 12.54 -18.57 -13.71
N MET A 14 13.35 -18.05 -14.64
CA MET A 14 14.77 -18.37 -14.74
C MET A 14 15.54 -17.89 -13.51
N TRP A 15 15.27 -16.68 -13.01
CA TRP A 15 15.88 -16.16 -11.77
C TRP A 15 15.45 -16.92 -10.51
N LYS A 16 14.19 -17.41 -10.44
CA LYS A 16 13.76 -18.29 -9.35
C LYS A 16 14.42 -19.68 -9.40
N GLN A 17 14.58 -20.25 -10.59
CA GLN A 17 15.34 -21.50 -10.75
C GLN A 17 16.82 -21.32 -10.44
N LEU A 18 17.44 -20.23 -10.89
CA LEU A 18 18.82 -19.88 -10.55
C LEU A 18 18.99 -19.59 -9.05
N SER A 19 18.00 -18.96 -8.40
CA SER A 19 18.00 -18.74 -6.95
C SER A 19 17.85 -20.05 -6.16
N ALA A 20 17.01 -20.98 -6.62
CA ALA A 20 16.84 -22.29 -5.98
C ALA A 20 18.08 -23.18 -6.19
N MET A 21 18.69 -23.13 -7.37
CA MET A 21 19.98 -23.78 -7.65
C MET A 21 21.10 -23.13 -6.84
N ALA A 22 21.11 -21.80 -6.67
CA ALA A 22 22.05 -21.08 -5.82
C ALA A 22 21.85 -21.38 -4.33
N GLN A 23 20.61 -21.61 -3.86
CA GLN A 23 20.33 -22.06 -2.49
C GLN A 23 20.73 -23.52 -2.25
N GLY A 24 20.51 -24.41 -3.23
CA GLY A 24 21.01 -25.79 -3.19
C GLY A 24 22.54 -25.87 -3.24
N LEU A 25 23.17 -25.06 -4.08
CA LEU A 25 24.62 -24.84 -4.10
C LEU A 25 25.09 -24.20 -2.79
N SER A 26 24.36 -23.24 -2.22
CA SER A 26 24.67 -22.62 -0.93
C SER A 26 24.60 -23.62 0.23
N MET A 27 23.65 -24.56 0.27
CA MET A 27 23.63 -25.61 1.30
C MET A 27 24.78 -26.61 1.12
N TRP A 28 25.11 -26.96 -0.13
CA TRP A 28 26.23 -27.87 -0.44
C TRP A 28 27.60 -27.22 -0.18
N PHE A 29 27.73 -25.92 -0.49
CA PHE A 29 28.90 -25.11 -0.17
C PHE A 29 28.96 -24.76 1.31
N SER A 30 27.85 -24.55 2.03
CA SER A 30 27.88 -24.27 3.47
C SER A 30 28.38 -25.48 4.26
N GLY A 31 27.99 -26.70 3.87
CA GLY A 31 28.54 -27.93 4.49
C GLY A 31 30.04 -28.14 4.21
N LYS A 32 30.53 -27.74 3.03
CA LYS A 32 31.97 -27.77 2.71
C LYS A 32 32.74 -26.57 3.27
N LEU A 33 32.10 -25.42 3.41
CA LEU A 33 32.67 -24.19 3.95
C LEU A 33 32.78 -24.29 5.47
N GLU A 34 31.82 -24.89 6.17
CA GLU A 34 31.91 -25.26 7.59
C GLU A 34 33.02 -26.29 7.82
N PHE A 35 33.17 -27.28 6.93
CA PHE A 35 34.27 -28.24 7.00
C PHE A 35 35.65 -27.58 6.75
N VAL A 36 35.74 -26.65 5.80
CA VAL A 36 36.95 -25.87 5.52
C VAL A 36 37.24 -24.86 6.63
N LEU A 37 36.22 -24.23 7.21
CA LEU A 37 36.33 -23.33 8.36
C LEU A 37 36.73 -24.10 9.62
N SER A 38 36.23 -25.32 9.84
CA SER A 38 36.66 -26.21 10.94
C SER A 38 38.12 -26.68 10.78
N ILE A 39 38.59 -26.88 9.55
CA ILE A 39 40.02 -27.13 9.26
C ILE A 39 40.85 -25.85 9.52
N LEU A 40 40.36 -24.68 9.10
CA LEU A 40 41.02 -23.39 9.35
C LEU A 40 41.04 -23.00 10.83
N GLU A 41 40.06 -23.41 11.62
CA GLU A 41 39.96 -23.15 13.06
C GLU A 41 40.87 -24.08 13.88
N LYS A 42 41.17 -25.28 13.37
CA LYS A 42 42.15 -26.21 13.97
C LYS A 42 43.61 -25.88 13.64
N MET A 43 43.86 -24.99 12.69
CA MET A 43 45.21 -24.52 12.36
C MET A 43 45.55 -23.29 13.20
N GLN A 44 46.57 -23.39 14.06
CA GLN A 44 47.04 -22.28 14.89
C GLN A 44 47.31 -21.03 14.03
N THR A 45 46.87 -19.87 14.52
CA THR A 45 46.89 -18.55 13.84
C THR A 45 48.27 -18.13 13.32
N GLN A 46 49.36 -18.76 13.80
CA GLN A 46 50.72 -18.57 13.31
C GLN A 46 51.02 -19.25 11.95
N GLU A 47 50.29 -20.29 11.52
CA GLU A 47 50.51 -20.93 10.22
C GLU A 47 49.79 -20.22 9.06
N ILE A 48 48.59 -19.67 9.29
CA ILE A 48 47.85 -18.90 8.28
C ILE A 48 48.59 -17.61 7.92
N LEU A 49 49.19 -16.94 8.92
CA LEU A 49 50.03 -15.75 8.71
C LEU A 49 51.35 -16.06 7.97
N ARG A 50 51.82 -17.31 7.99
CA ARG A 50 52.98 -17.74 7.18
C ARG A 50 52.62 -18.05 5.73
N ILE A 51 51.43 -18.60 5.47
CA ILE A 51 50.95 -18.95 4.13
C ILE A 51 50.51 -17.70 3.35
N LEU A 52 49.96 -16.70 4.02
CA LEU A 52 49.52 -15.43 3.40
C LEU A 52 50.63 -14.40 3.23
N ARG A 53 51.92 -14.78 3.31
CA ARG A 53 53.01 -13.93 2.80
C ARG A 53 52.76 -13.69 1.33
N LEU A 54 52.15 -12.54 1.00
CA LEU A 54 52.03 -12.04 -0.36
C LEU A 54 53.43 -12.11 -0.97
N PRO A 55 53.65 -12.94 -2.02
CA PRO A 55 54.94 -13.02 -2.65
C PRO A 55 55.27 -11.65 -3.24
N GLU A 56 56.55 -11.27 -3.23
CA GLU A 56 56.97 -10.08 -3.99
C GLU A 56 56.54 -10.25 -5.45
N LEU A 57 56.28 -9.13 -6.16
CA LEU A 57 55.67 -9.13 -7.51
C LEU A 57 56.33 -10.07 -8.54
N GLY A 58 57.59 -10.49 -8.32
CA GLY A 58 58.30 -11.48 -9.13
C GLY A 58 57.85 -12.93 -8.96
N ASP A 59 57.39 -13.35 -7.77
CA ASP A 59 57.04 -14.74 -7.44
C ASP A 59 55.61 -15.12 -7.91
N LEU A 60 54.75 -14.12 -8.11
CA LEU A 60 53.41 -14.30 -8.70
C LEU A 60 53.50 -14.90 -10.11
N GLY A 61 54.48 -14.48 -10.91
CA GLY A 61 54.68 -14.98 -12.27
C GLY A 61 55.03 -16.46 -12.33
N GLN A 62 55.83 -16.96 -11.37
CA GLN A 62 56.18 -18.39 -11.30
C GLN A 62 55.02 -19.23 -10.78
N PHE A 63 54.27 -18.71 -9.80
CA PHE A 63 53.07 -19.36 -9.30
C PHE A 63 52.03 -19.58 -10.41
N PHE A 64 51.70 -18.55 -11.21
CA PHE A 64 50.76 -18.72 -12.32
C PHE A 64 51.26 -19.68 -13.41
N ARG A 65 52.58 -19.77 -13.64
CA ARG A 65 53.18 -20.73 -14.58
C ARG A 65 53.17 -22.18 -14.07
N SER A 66 53.12 -22.40 -12.76
CA SER A 66 53.02 -23.74 -12.16
C SER A 66 51.60 -24.35 -12.19
N LEU A 67 50.58 -23.56 -12.55
CA LEU A 67 49.19 -24.01 -12.57
C LEU A 67 48.83 -24.64 -13.92
N SER A 68 47.97 -25.67 -13.88
CA SER A 68 47.44 -26.28 -15.10
C SER A 68 46.58 -25.28 -15.90
N ALA A 69 46.50 -25.47 -17.22
CA ALA A 69 45.64 -24.64 -18.08
C ALA A 69 44.17 -24.63 -17.60
N THR A 70 43.67 -25.78 -17.12
CA THR A 70 42.31 -25.92 -16.58
C THR A 70 42.11 -25.07 -15.32
N THR A 71 43.13 -24.98 -14.45
CA THR A 71 43.09 -24.16 -13.23
C THR A 71 43.11 -22.66 -13.56
N LEU A 72 43.91 -22.24 -14.55
CA LEU A 72 43.93 -20.84 -14.99
C LEU A 72 42.60 -20.42 -15.61
N VAL A 73 41.99 -21.28 -16.44
CA VAL A 73 40.66 -21.03 -17.02
C VAL A 73 39.59 -20.98 -15.94
N SER A 74 39.62 -21.87 -14.94
CA SER A 74 38.63 -21.86 -13.86
C SER A 74 38.77 -20.64 -12.95
N MET A 75 39.99 -20.20 -12.65
CA MET A 75 40.26 -18.95 -11.93
C MET A 75 39.78 -17.74 -12.73
N GLY A 76 40.05 -17.70 -14.04
CA GLY A 76 39.56 -16.65 -14.93
C GLY A 76 38.03 -16.60 -14.99
N ALA A 77 37.37 -17.75 -15.10
CA ALA A 77 35.91 -17.86 -15.09
C ALA A 77 35.31 -17.41 -13.75
N LEU A 78 35.89 -17.82 -12.63
CA LEU A 78 35.46 -17.39 -11.29
C LEU A 78 35.65 -15.87 -11.12
N ALA A 79 36.80 -15.33 -11.53
CA ALA A 79 37.06 -13.89 -11.50
C ALA A 79 36.06 -13.11 -12.35
N ALA A 80 35.73 -13.60 -13.55
CA ALA A 80 34.73 -12.99 -14.42
C ALA A 80 33.32 -13.02 -13.80
N ILE A 81 32.91 -14.15 -13.19
CA ILE A 81 31.63 -14.28 -12.50
C ILE A 81 31.56 -13.34 -11.28
N LEU A 82 32.63 -13.28 -10.48
CA LEU A 82 32.70 -12.39 -9.33
C LEU A 82 32.67 -10.93 -9.77
N ALA A 83 33.42 -10.55 -10.82
CA ALA A 83 33.41 -9.20 -11.38
C ALA A 83 32.02 -8.83 -11.92
N TYR A 84 31.36 -9.75 -12.64
CA TYR A 84 29.98 -9.57 -13.11
C TYR A 84 29.02 -9.39 -11.92
N TRP A 85 29.13 -10.23 -10.89
CA TRP A 85 28.31 -10.11 -9.68
C TRP A 85 28.58 -8.80 -8.92
N PHE A 86 29.82 -8.38 -8.73
CA PHE A 86 30.14 -7.12 -8.05
C PHE A 86 29.67 -5.88 -8.83
N THR A 87 29.66 -5.94 -10.15
CA THR A 87 29.20 -4.83 -11.01
C THR A 87 27.69 -4.78 -11.19
N HIS A 88 27.01 -5.94 -11.18
CA HIS A 88 25.57 -6.05 -11.42
C HIS A 88 24.75 -6.36 -10.17
N ARG A 89 25.38 -6.62 -9.01
CA ARG A 89 24.64 -6.79 -7.76
C ARG A 89 23.84 -5.52 -7.49
N PRO A 90 22.57 -5.64 -7.08
CA PRO A 90 21.82 -4.50 -6.64
C PRO A 90 22.58 -3.83 -5.50
N LYS A 91 22.88 -2.55 -5.66
CA LYS A 91 23.48 -1.76 -4.59
C LYS A 91 22.48 -1.72 -3.44
N ALA A 92 22.95 -1.98 -2.22
CA ALA A 92 22.12 -1.77 -1.05
C ALA A 92 21.63 -0.32 -1.08
N LEU A 93 20.31 -0.14 -1.04
CA LEU A 93 19.72 1.19 -0.96
C LEU A 93 20.23 1.81 0.34
N ARG A 94 20.92 2.94 0.22
CA ARG A 94 21.29 3.71 1.41
C ARG A 94 20.02 4.39 1.90
N PRO A 95 19.62 4.18 3.16
CA PRO A 95 18.46 4.87 3.69
C PRO A 95 18.70 6.38 3.62
N PRO A 96 17.66 7.18 3.33
CA PRO A 96 17.77 8.63 3.20
C PRO A 96 18.14 9.32 4.51
N CYS A 97 18.00 8.63 5.64
CA CYS A 97 18.35 9.08 6.97
C CYS A 97 18.94 7.93 7.81
N ASN A 98 19.50 8.28 8.97
CA ASN A 98 19.94 7.29 9.95
C ASN A 98 18.72 6.56 10.52
N LEU A 99 18.68 5.23 10.40
CA LEU A 99 17.56 4.41 10.87
C LEU A 99 17.36 4.46 12.40
N LEU A 100 18.38 4.85 13.17
CA LEU A 100 18.28 5.05 14.62
C LEU A 100 17.80 6.46 14.99
N MET A 101 17.68 7.37 14.01
CA MET A 101 17.32 8.77 14.21
C MET A 101 16.45 9.22 13.03
N GLN A 102 15.24 8.68 12.97
CA GLN A 102 14.29 8.95 11.89
C GLN A 102 13.38 10.15 12.16
N SER A 103 13.37 10.63 13.41
CA SER A 103 12.59 11.79 13.81
C SER A 103 13.33 12.69 14.77
N GLU A 104 13.05 13.97 14.70
CA GLU A 104 13.51 15.01 15.63
C GLU A 104 12.30 15.66 16.31
N GLU A 105 12.49 16.15 17.53
CA GLU A 105 11.44 16.86 18.26
C GLU A 105 11.24 18.25 17.65
N VAL A 106 9.99 18.68 17.55
CA VAL A 106 9.66 20.03 17.10
C VAL A 106 9.73 20.95 18.31
N GLU A 107 10.49 22.03 18.18
CA GLU A 107 10.60 23.03 19.26
C GLU A 107 9.20 23.58 19.60
N ASP A 108 8.95 23.77 20.89
CA ASP A 108 7.71 24.35 21.44
C ASP A 108 6.40 23.60 21.11
N SER A 109 6.46 22.34 20.66
CA SER A 109 5.27 21.59 20.24
C SER A 109 4.74 20.59 21.28
N GLY A 110 5.24 20.62 22.52
CA GLY A 110 4.80 19.71 23.59
C GLY A 110 5.10 18.22 23.33
N GLY A 111 6.19 17.91 22.62
CA GLY A 111 6.64 16.52 22.37
C GLY A 111 6.30 15.97 20.97
N ALA A 112 5.66 16.77 20.10
CA ALA A 112 5.49 16.39 18.69
C ALA A 112 6.85 16.16 18.01
N ARG A 113 6.91 15.15 17.14
CA ARG A 113 8.13 14.78 16.40
C ARG A 113 7.89 14.87 14.90
N ARG A 114 8.90 15.30 14.16
CA ARG A 114 8.90 15.38 12.69
C ARG A 114 9.97 14.50 12.08
N SER A 115 9.78 14.12 10.83
CA SER A 115 10.78 13.36 10.06
C SER A 115 12.05 14.19 9.87
N VAL A 116 13.22 13.56 10.01
CA VAL A 116 14.51 14.18 9.65
C VAL A 116 14.70 14.29 8.13
N ILE A 117 13.81 13.67 7.36
CA ILE A 117 13.79 13.72 5.90
C ILE A 117 13.06 15.00 5.50
N GLY A 118 13.78 15.99 4.97
CA GLY A 118 13.17 17.24 4.49
C GLY A 118 14.06 18.48 4.58
N GLY A 119 15.14 18.45 5.38
CA GLY A 119 16.14 19.52 5.51
C GLY A 119 15.64 20.87 6.08
N SER A 120 14.33 21.13 6.02
CA SER A 120 13.65 22.35 6.46
C SER A 120 12.83 22.08 7.73
N PRO A 121 12.70 23.06 8.65
CA PRO A 121 11.74 23.03 9.77
C PRO A 121 10.28 22.97 9.33
N GLN A 122 9.98 23.30 8.07
CA GLN A 122 8.62 23.35 7.56
C GLN A 122 8.07 21.95 7.25
N LEU A 123 6.80 21.74 7.57
CA LEU A 123 6.08 20.52 7.25
C LEU A 123 6.00 20.34 5.73
N LEU A 124 6.38 19.16 5.23
CA LEU A 124 6.18 18.82 3.82
C LEU A 124 4.68 18.60 3.56
N THR A 125 4.04 19.54 2.87
CA THR A 125 2.61 19.46 2.56
C THR A 125 2.32 18.76 1.22
N HIS A 126 3.25 18.80 0.27
CA HIS A 126 3.13 18.17 -1.04
C HIS A 126 4.51 17.90 -1.65
N TYR A 127 4.62 16.87 -2.49
CA TYR A 127 5.86 16.54 -3.22
C TYR A 127 5.96 17.25 -4.58
N TYR A 128 4.83 17.52 -5.23
CA TYR A 128 4.78 18.13 -6.56
C TYR A 128 3.79 19.29 -6.57
N ASP A 129 4.19 20.44 -7.13
CA ASP A 129 3.36 21.65 -7.17
C ASP A 129 2.03 21.45 -7.90
N ASP A 130 1.99 20.53 -8.87
CA ASP A 130 0.81 20.19 -9.67
C ASP A 130 -0.05 19.07 -9.06
N ALA A 131 0.32 18.55 -7.88
CA ALA A 131 -0.42 17.52 -7.17
C ALA A 131 -0.59 17.90 -5.69
N ARG A 132 -1.67 18.64 -5.43
CA ARG A 132 -2.04 19.17 -4.12
C ARG A 132 -3.34 18.61 -3.55
N THR A 133 -3.88 17.54 -4.12
CA THR A 133 -4.93 16.70 -3.51
C THR A 133 -4.75 15.25 -3.96
N MET A 134 -5.33 14.29 -3.26
CA MET A 134 -5.31 12.88 -3.67
C MET A 134 -5.95 12.68 -5.05
N TYR A 135 -6.94 13.51 -5.41
CA TYR A 135 -7.46 13.58 -6.78
C TYR A 135 -6.36 13.97 -7.77
N GLN A 136 -5.64 15.07 -7.52
CA GLN A 136 -4.57 15.54 -8.40
C GLN A 136 -3.38 14.56 -8.45
N VAL A 137 -3.01 13.94 -7.33
CA VAL A 137 -1.98 12.88 -7.26
C VAL A 137 -2.35 11.73 -8.21
N PHE A 138 -3.60 11.26 -8.17
CA PHE A 138 -4.05 10.20 -9.06
C PHE A 138 -4.07 10.65 -10.54
N ARG A 139 -4.55 11.87 -10.83
CA ARG A 139 -4.54 12.44 -12.20
C ARG A 139 -3.12 12.60 -12.75
N ARG A 140 -2.17 13.00 -11.91
CA ARG A 140 -0.74 13.05 -12.24
C ARG A 140 -0.22 11.66 -12.58
N GLY A 141 -0.54 10.66 -11.76
CA GLY A 141 -0.22 9.23 -12.00
C GLY A 141 -0.72 8.73 -13.36
N LEU A 142 -1.97 9.05 -13.72
CA LEU A 142 -2.54 8.75 -15.04
C LEU A 142 -1.72 9.40 -16.17
N SER A 143 -1.40 10.70 -16.04
CA SER A 143 -0.64 11.44 -17.05
C SER A 143 0.77 10.89 -17.25
N ILE A 144 1.53 10.69 -16.17
CA ILE A 144 2.94 10.27 -16.25
C ILE A 144 3.10 8.80 -16.65
N SER A 145 2.12 7.95 -16.33
CA SER A 145 2.16 6.53 -16.67
C SER A 145 1.84 6.26 -18.14
N GLY A 146 1.21 7.21 -18.84
CA GLY A 146 0.70 7.00 -20.19
C GLY A 146 -0.41 5.94 -20.22
N ASN A 147 -1.33 5.98 -19.26
CA ASN A 147 -2.37 4.96 -19.06
C ASN A 147 -1.82 3.54 -18.81
N GLY A 148 -0.77 3.43 -18.00
CA GLY A 148 -0.17 2.14 -17.64
C GLY A 148 -1.01 1.30 -16.66
N PRO A 149 -0.50 0.13 -16.22
CA PRO A 149 -1.10 -0.63 -15.13
C PRO A 149 -1.20 0.19 -13.83
N CYS A 150 -2.37 0.17 -13.20
CA CYS A 150 -2.69 0.91 -11.98
C CYS A 150 -2.98 -0.04 -10.81
N LEU A 151 -4.13 -0.74 -10.83
CA LEU A 151 -4.55 -1.62 -9.74
C LEU A 151 -4.43 -3.08 -10.14
N GLY A 152 -3.55 -3.81 -9.44
CA GLY A 152 -3.28 -5.23 -9.68
C GLY A 152 -4.04 -6.15 -8.73
N PHE A 153 -4.70 -7.17 -9.27
CA PHE A 153 -5.38 -8.20 -8.47
C PHE A 153 -5.13 -9.59 -9.05
N ARG A 154 -5.25 -10.63 -8.21
CA ARG A 154 -5.10 -12.01 -8.66
C ARG A 154 -5.92 -12.97 -7.80
N LYS A 155 -6.39 -14.04 -8.43
CA LYS A 155 -6.84 -15.22 -7.70
C LYS A 155 -5.61 -15.98 -7.14
N PRO A 156 -5.76 -16.76 -6.06
CA PRO A 156 -4.69 -17.60 -5.56
C PRO A 156 -4.08 -18.45 -6.69
N LYS A 157 -2.75 -18.50 -6.76
CA LYS A 157 -1.97 -19.24 -7.77
C LYS A 157 -2.18 -18.81 -9.24
N GLN A 158 -2.85 -17.69 -9.51
CA GLN A 158 -3.01 -17.12 -10.86
C GLN A 158 -2.11 -15.89 -11.05
N PRO A 159 -1.76 -15.53 -12.31
CA PRO A 159 -1.05 -14.28 -12.59
C PRO A 159 -1.87 -13.04 -12.19
N TYR A 160 -1.18 -11.93 -11.96
CA TYR A 160 -1.84 -10.63 -11.76
C TYR A 160 -2.54 -10.17 -13.02
N GLN A 161 -3.77 -9.72 -12.83
CA GLN A 161 -4.54 -8.92 -13.76
C GLN A 161 -4.46 -7.46 -13.31
N TRP A 162 -4.54 -6.53 -14.23
CA TRP A 162 -4.34 -5.11 -13.96
C TRP A 162 -5.45 -4.30 -14.58
N LEU A 163 -5.97 -3.35 -13.81
CA LEU A 163 -6.73 -2.23 -14.35
C LEU A 163 -5.76 -1.13 -14.75
N SER A 164 -5.96 -0.52 -15.91
CA SER A 164 -5.26 0.68 -16.35
C SER A 164 -5.70 1.91 -15.55
N TYR A 165 -4.88 2.96 -15.53
CA TYR A 165 -5.24 4.20 -14.84
C TYR A 165 -6.55 4.80 -15.36
N GLN A 166 -6.80 4.74 -16.67
CA GLN A 166 -8.02 5.28 -17.28
C GLN A 166 -9.26 4.45 -16.89
N GLU A 167 -9.15 3.13 -16.82
CA GLU A 167 -10.26 2.29 -16.32
C GLU A 167 -10.59 2.63 -14.88
N VAL A 168 -9.58 2.81 -14.02
CA VAL A 168 -9.78 3.19 -12.62
C VAL A 168 -10.38 4.59 -12.52
N ALA A 169 -9.89 5.56 -13.30
CA ALA A 169 -10.44 6.92 -13.36
C ALA A 169 -11.91 6.92 -13.76
N ASN A 170 -12.26 6.21 -14.83
CA ASN A 170 -13.64 6.10 -15.32
C ASN A 170 -14.55 5.47 -14.27
N ARG A 171 -14.13 4.36 -13.66
CA ARG A 171 -14.94 3.69 -12.63
C ARG A 171 -15.14 4.56 -11.40
N ALA A 172 -14.11 5.30 -10.95
CA ALA A 172 -14.24 6.24 -9.84
C ALA A 172 -15.23 7.37 -10.17
N GLU A 173 -15.15 7.93 -11.38
CA GLU A 173 -16.04 8.99 -11.84
C GLU A 173 -17.49 8.51 -11.99
N PHE A 174 -17.70 7.32 -12.53
CA PHE A 174 -19.02 6.69 -12.66
C PHE A 174 -19.61 6.32 -11.30
N LEU A 175 -18.83 5.71 -10.41
CA LEU A 175 -19.29 5.41 -9.06
C LEU A 175 -19.69 6.67 -8.31
N GLY A 176 -18.85 7.72 -8.36
CA GLY A 176 -19.15 8.98 -7.68
C GLY A 176 -20.36 9.71 -8.26
N SER A 177 -20.52 9.76 -9.59
CA SER A 177 -21.75 10.22 -10.24
C SER A 177 -22.97 9.42 -9.78
N GLY A 178 -22.80 8.09 -9.66
CA GLY A 178 -23.83 7.19 -9.16
C GLY A 178 -24.21 7.49 -7.71
N LEU A 179 -23.23 7.77 -6.84
CA LEU A 179 -23.49 8.18 -5.45
C LEU A 179 -24.32 9.47 -5.38
N LEU A 180 -24.04 10.46 -6.25
CA LEU A 180 -24.84 11.69 -6.34
C LEU A 180 -26.31 11.41 -6.73
N GLN A 181 -26.55 10.45 -7.63
CA GLN A 181 -27.91 10.01 -7.97
C GLN A 181 -28.63 9.28 -6.81
N HIS A 182 -27.88 8.83 -5.81
CA HIS A 182 -28.41 8.16 -4.63
C HIS A 182 -28.34 9.06 -3.38
N ASN A 183 -28.60 10.35 -3.56
CA ASN A 183 -28.73 11.36 -2.51
C ASN A 183 -27.44 11.69 -1.72
N CYS A 184 -26.27 11.23 -2.17
CA CYS A 184 -25.01 11.74 -1.65
C CYS A 184 -24.75 13.14 -2.20
N LYS A 185 -24.03 13.98 -1.45
CA LYS A 185 -23.65 15.33 -1.86
C LYS A 185 -22.16 15.39 -2.22
N ALA A 186 -21.82 16.17 -3.24
CA ALA A 186 -20.43 16.50 -3.54
C ALA A 186 -19.94 17.55 -2.54
N SER A 187 -19.55 17.11 -1.33
CA SER A 187 -19.18 17.99 -0.22
C SER A 187 -18.31 17.24 0.79
N THR A 188 -17.44 17.98 1.48
CA THR A 188 -16.59 17.51 2.58
C THR A 188 -17.39 17.10 3.82
N ASP A 189 -18.69 17.42 3.87
CA ASP A 189 -19.60 16.98 4.93
C ASP A 189 -20.29 15.64 4.60
N GLN A 190 -20.05 15.09 3.40
CA GLN A 190 -20.60 13.80 2.99
C GLN A 190 -19.62 12.68 3.34
N PHE A 191 -19.94 11.90 4.36
CA PHE A 191 -19.15 10.75 4.79
C PHE A 191 -19.64 9.47 4.10
N ILE A 192 -18.72 8.70 3.54
CA ILE A 192 -18.98 7.41 2.90
C ILE A 192 -18.20 6.32 3.63
N GLY A 193 -18.94 5.40 4.27
CA GLY A 193 -18.33 4.26 4.93
C GLY A 193 -17.84 3.25 3.89
N VAL A 194 -16.62 2.72 4.04
CA VAL A 194 -16.18 1.59 3.21
C VAL A 194 -15.71 0.43 4.05
N PHE A 195 -16.45 -0.68 3.97
CA PHE A 195 -16.27 -1.88 4.78
C PHE A 195 -15.79 -3.05 3.92
N ALA A 196 -14.54 -3.00 3.47
CA ALA A 196 -13.99 -4.00 2.54
C ALA A 196 -12.54 -4.40 2.87
N GLN A 197 -12.19 -5.65 2.55
CA GLN A 197 -10.80 -6.10 2.51
C GLN A 197 -10.08 -5.49 1.30
N ASN A 198 -8.75 -5.44 1.35
CA ASN A 198 -7.92 -4.88 0.29
C ASN A 198 -8.25 -5.50 -1.09
N ARG A 199 -8.82 -4.68 -1.98
CA ARG A 199 -9.21 -5.05 -3.35
C ARG A 199 -9.31 -3.79 -4.23
N PRO A 200 -9.25 -3.91 -5.58
CA PRO A 200 -9.32 -2.76 -6.48
C PRO A 200 -10.54 -1.87 -6.27
N GLU A 201 -11.70 -2.47 -6.01
CA GLU A 201 -12.97 -1.78 -5.79
C GLU A 201 -12.95 -0.87 -4.56
N TRP A 202 -12.12 -1.21 -3.56
CA TRP A 202 -11.91 -0.33 -2.41
C TRP A 202 -11.20 0.95 -2.88
N ILE A 203 -10.05 0.84 -3.55
CA ILE A 203 -9.35 2.03 -4.07
C ILE A 203 -10.22 2.84 -5.04
N ILE A 204 -11.07 2.19 -5.84
CA ILE A 204 -12.03 2.88 -6.73
C ILE A 204 -13.08 3.66 -5.93
N ALA A 205 -13.61 3.09 -4.84
CA ALA A 205 -14.56 3.78 -3.97
C ALA A 205 -13.93 4.99 -3.25
N GLU A 206 -12.68 4.85 -2.79
CA GLU A 206 -11.90 5.96 -2.25
C GLU A 206 -11.69 7.07 -3.28
N LEU A 207 -11.23 6.72 -4.49
CA LEU A 207 -11.04 7.68 -5.58
C LEU A 207 -12.35 8.34 -6.03
N ALA A 208 -13.48 7.62 -5.96
CA ALA A 208 -14.80 8.19 -6.22
C ALA A 208 -15.14 9.28 -5.20
N CYS A 209 -14.83 9.06 -3.91
CA CYS A 209 -15.01 10.08 -2.87
C CYS A 209 -14.17 11.32 -3.18
N TYR A 210 -12.87 11.15 -3.46
CA TYR A 210 -11.97 12.26 -3.82
C TYR A 210 -12.39 13.00 -5.09
N THR A 211 -13.01 12.32 -6.06
CA THR A 211 -13.47 12.93 -7.31
C THR A 211 -14.63 13.91 -7.09
N TYR A 212 -15.40 13.74 -6.01
CA TYR A 212 -16.57 14.56 -5.69
C TYR A 212 -16.50 15.17 -4.29
N SER A 213 -15.28 15.40 -3.76
CA SER A 213 -15.04 16.02 -2.45
C SER A 213 -15.72 15.34 -1.26
N MET A 214 -16.13 14.07 -1.37
CA MET A 214 -16.69 13.31 -0.26
C MET A 214 -15.56 12.78 0.64
N VAL A 215 -15.88 12.56 1.90
CA VAL A 215 -14.96 12.04 2.90
C VAL A 215 -15.15 10.54 3.04
N VAL A 216 -14.06 9.80 2.94
CA VAL A 216 -14.10 8.34 3.09
C VAL A 216 -13.85 7.93 4.54
N VAL A 217 -14.61 6.94 5.04
CA VAL A 217 -14.47 6.40 6.40
C VAL A 217 -14.24 4.89 6.32
N PRO A 218 -12.99 4.41 6.47
CA PRO A 218 -12.70 2.98 6.47
C PRO A 218 -13.32 2.29 7.69
N LEU A 219 -14.02 1.18 7.43
CA LEU A 219 -14.56 0.28 8.45
C LEU A 219 -13.78 -1.04 8.38
N TYR A 220 -13.02 -1.38 9.43
CA TYR A 220 -12.17 -2.56 9.43
C TYR A 220 -12.87 -3.80 10.01
N ASP A 221 -12.60 -4.97 9.44
CA ASP A 221 -13.10 -6.27 9.92
C ASP A 221 -12.71 -6.57 11.38
N THR A 222 -11.57 -6.03 11.83
CA THR A 222 -10.97 -6.33 13.14
C THR A 222 -11.51 -5.49 14.29
N LEU A 223 -12.27 -4.41 14.02
CA LEU A 223 -12.81 -3.54 15.07
C LEU A 223 -13.97 -4.17 15.84
N GLY A 224 -14.61 -5.19 15.27
CA GLY A 224 -15.79 -5.83 15.82
C GLY A 224 -17.09 -5.03 15.60
N PRO A 225 -18.25 -5.67 15.75
CA PRO A 225 -19.56 -5.09 15.39
C PRO A 225 -19.92 -3.84 16.20
N GLY A 226 -19.58 -3.82 17.50
CA GLY A 226 -19.88 -2.68 18.37
C GLY A 226 -19.17 -1.39 17.94
N ALA A 227 -17.91 -1.51 17.51
CA ALA A 227 -17.14 -0.37 17.01
C ALA A 227 -17.64 0.09 15.63
N ILE A 228 -18.02 -0.83 14.74
CA ILE A 228 -18.61 -0.46 13.43
C ILE A 228 -19.89 0.35 13.62
N ARG A 229 -20.79 -0.11 14.50
CA ARG A 229 -21.99 0.64 14.89
C ARG A 229 -21.64 2.03 15.42
N TYR A 230 -20.68 2.10 16.35
CA TYR A 230 -20.22 3.37 16.93
C TYR A 230 -19.76 4.32 15.83
N ILE A 231 -18.89 3.87 14.92
CA ILE A 231 -18.36 4.70 13.83
C ILE A 231 -19.47 5.20 12.90
N ILE A 232 -20.38 4.32 12.50
CA ILE A 232 -21.49 4.68 11.61
C ILE A 232 -22.33 5.81 12.22
N ASN A 233 -22.61 5.76 13.53
CA ASN A 233 -23.37 6.80 14.20
C ASN A 233 -22.54 8.07 14.43
N THR A 234 -21.30 7.94 14.89
CA THR A 234 -20.42 9.08 15.20
C THR A 234 -20.09 9.91 13.97
N ALA A 235 -19.91 9.27 12.81
CA ALA A 235 -19.64 9.95 11.54
C ALA A 235 -20.90 10.16 10.66
N ASP A 236 -22.11 9.98 11.24
CA ASP A 236 -23.41 10.11 10.57
C ASP A 236 -23.47 9.46 9.17
N ILE A 237 -22.96 8.23 9.07
CA ILE A 237 -22.80 7.53 7.79
C ILE A 237 -24.17 6.99 7.34
N SER A 238 -24.67 7.56 6.24
CA SER A 238 -25.91 7.10 5.58
C SER A 238 -25.69 6.10 4.45
N THR A 239 -24.46 6.02 3.90
CA THR A 239 -24.09 5.14 2.79
C THR A 239 -22.85 4.32 3.13
N VAL A 240 -22.92 3.00 2.99
CA VAL A 240 -21.77 2.10 3.17
C VAL A 240 -21.54 1.24 1.93
N ILE A 241 -20.33 1.30 1.40
CA ILE A 241 -19.85 0.40 0.33
C ILE A 241 -19.12 -0.77 1.00
N MET A 242 -19.42 -2.02 0.66
CA MET A 242 -18.81 -3.18 1.31
C MET A 242 -18.59 -4.35 0.37
N ASP A 243 -17.64 -5.21 0.71
CA ASP A 243 -17.25 -6.32 -0.15
C ASP A 243 -18.28 -7.47 -0.13
N LYS A 244 -18.62 -8.00 1.05
CA LYS A 244 -19.31 -9.28 1.24
C LYS A 244 -20.76 -9.13 1.72
N PRO A 245 -21.71 -9.92 1.20
CA PRO A 245 -23.11 -9.90 1.66
C PRO A 245 -23.29 -10.21 3.15
N GLN A 246 -22.41 -11.01 3.75
CA GLN A 246 -22.47 -11.34 5.18
C GLN A 246 -22.27 -10.10 6.07
N LYS A 247 -21.50 -9.10 5.61
CA LYS A 247 -21.36 -7.82 6.32
C LYS A 247 -22.63 -6.98 6.23
N ALA A 248 -23.32 -7.04 5.10
CA ALA A 248 -24.61 -6.37 4.95
C ALA A 248 -25.64 -6.96 5.92
N VAL A 249 -25.69 -8.29 6.08
CA VAL A 249 -26.53 -8.95 7.08
C VAL A 249 -26.29 -8.39 8.49
N LEU A 250 -25.02 -8.24 8.88
CA LEU A 250 -24.63 -7.66 10.17
C LEU A 250 -25.10 -6.21 10.33
N LEU A 251 -24.94 -5.36 9.31
CA LEU A 251 -25.43 -3.98 9.38
C LEU A 251 -26.97 -3.91 9.41
N LEU A 252 -27.66 -4.77 8.67
CA LEU A 252 -29.12 -4.84 8.71
C LEU A 252 -29.64 -5.24 10.09
N GLU A 253 -28.96 -6.15 10.79
CA GLU A 253 -29.30 -6.48 12.19
C GLU A 253 -29.19 -5.26 13.11
N HIS A 254 -28.18 -4.40 12.92
CA HIS A 254 -28.08 -3.14 13.66
C HIS A 254 -29.23 -2.18 13.33
N VAL A 255 -29.58 -2.05 12.05
CA VAL A 255 -30.72 -1.20 11.63
C VAL A 255 -32.04 -1.72 12.20
N GLU A 256 -32.29 -3.03 12.15
CA GLU A 256 -33.49 -3.68 12.69
C GLU A 256 -33.63 -3.48 14.21
N ARG A 257 -32.50 -3.45 14.93
CA ARG A 257 -32.45 -3.12 16.38
C ARG A 257 -32.52 -1.62 16.67
N LYS A 258 -32.56 -0.78 15.64
CA LYS A 258 -32.50 0.70 15.71
C LYS A 258 -31.17 1.23 16.27
N ASP A 259 -30.12 0.45 16.17
CA ASP A 259 -28.76 0.80 16.59
C ASP A 259 -28.09 1.79 15.62
N THR A 260 -28.42 1.74 14.32
CA THR A 260 -27.86 2.60 13.26
C THR A 260 -28.96 3.17 12.35
N PRO A 261 -29.86 4.03 12.86
CA PRO A 261 -31.04 4.50 12.12
C PRO A 261 -30.70 5.39 10.90
N GLY A 262 -29.50 5.96 10.86
CA GLY A 262 -29.01 6.82 9.78
C GLY A 262 -28.64 6.07 8.50
N LEU A 263 -28.32 4.76 8.58
CA LEU A 263 -27.92 3.97 7.41
C LEU A 263 -29.11 3.79 6.45
N LYS A 264 -28.98 4.27 5.20
CA LYS A 264 -30.02 4.22 4.16
C LYS A 264 -29.61 3.43 2.92
N LEU A 265 -28.33 3.37 2.61
CA LEU A 265 -27.83 2.75 1.38
C LEU A 265 -26.65 1.82 1.68
N ILE A 266 -26.74 0.60 1.18
CA ILE A 266 -25.65 -0.37 1.14
C ILE A 266 -25.32 -0.66 -0.32
N ILE A 267 -24.03 -0.53 -0.67
CA ILE A 267 -23.51 -0.86 -2.00
C ILE A 267 -22.58 -2.06 -1.87
N LEU A 268 -22.91 -3.17 -2.53
CA LEU A 268 -22.17 -4.43 -2.46
C LEU A 268 -21.26 -4.62 -3.67
N MET A 269 -19.99 -4.96 -3.41
CA MET A 269 -19.01 -5.26 -4.46
C MET A 269 -19.16 -6.69 -5.00
N GLU A 270 -19.60 -7.64 -4.15
CA GLU A 270 -19.88 -9.02 -4.55
C GLU A 270 -21.36 -9.25 -4.89
N PRO A 271 -21.68 -10.27 -5.70
CA PRO A 271 -23.05 -10.68 -5.95
C PRO A 271 -23.80 -11.02 -4.65
N PHE A 272 -25.10 -10.72 -4.61
CA PHE A 272 -25.97 -11.01 -3.48
C PHE A 272 -27.34 -11.48 -3.97
N GLU A 273 -28.09 -12.12 -3.06
CA GLU A 273 -29.42 -12.68 -3.34
C GLU A 273 -30.52 -11.62 -3.19
N GLU A 274 -31.60 -11.74 -3.96
CA GLU A 274 -32.76 -10.83 -3.87
C GLU A 274 -33.38 -10.83 -2.45
N ALA A 275 -33.32 -11.96 -1.72
CA ALA A 275 -33.78 -12.03 -0.34
C ALA A 275 -33.08 -11.01 0.58
N LEU A 276 -31.79 -10.74 0.37
CA LEU A 276 -31.05 -9.76 1.15
C LEU A 276 -31.55 -8.33 0.85
N LYS A 277 -31.81 -8.03 -0.42
CA LYS A 277 -32.35 -6.76 -0.87
C LYS A 277 -33.77 -6.52 -0.33
N GLU A 278 -34.63 -7.53 -0.35
CA GLU A 278 -35.95 -7.47 0.27
C GLU A 278 -35.88 -7.22 1.78
N ARG A 279 -34.93 -7.87 2.48
CA ARG A 279 -34.69 -7.64 3.91
C ARG A 279 -34.30 -6.19 4.17
N GLY A 280 -33.38 -5.64 3.38
CA GLY A 280 -33.01 -4.23 3.45
C GLY A 280 -34.21 -3.30 3.28
N GLN A 281 -35.04 -3.54 2.25
CA GLN A 281 -36.23 -2.72 2.00
C GLN A 281 -37.21 -2.73 3.18
N LYS A 282 -37.41 -3.88 3.84
CA LYS A 282 -38.29 -4.00 5.02
C LYS A 282 -37.86 -3.13 6.20
N CYS A 283 -36.56 -2.85 6.34
CA CYS A 283 -36.03 -1.96 7.38
C CYS A 283 -35.58 -0.58 6.86
N GLY A 284 -35.95 -0.23 5.62
CA GLY A 284 -35.69 1.09 5.04
C GLY A 284 -34.27 1.31 4.50
N VAL A 285 -33.52 0.23 4.22
CA VAL A 285 -32.18 0.26 3.62
C VAL A 285 -32.23 -0.23 2.18
N VAL A 286 -31.79 0.60 1.24
CA VAL A 286 -31.64 0.20 -0.16
C VAL A 286 -30.33 -0.56 -0.33
N ILE A 287 -30.37 -1.71 -1.01
CA ILE A 287 -29.17 -2.50 -1.32
C ILE A 287 -28.99 -2.56 -2.84
N LYS A 288 -27.80 -2.19 -3.32
CA LYS A 288 -27.43 -2.17 -4.74
C LYS A 288 -26.07 -2.80 -4.96
N SER A 289 -25.83 -3.33 -6.16
CA SER A 289 -24.47 -3.72 -6.55
C SER A 289 -23.67 -2.48 -6.93
N MET A 290 -22.36 -2.51 -6.68
CA MET A 290 -21.43 -1.45 -7.10
C MET A 290 -21.52 -1.22 -8.61
N GLN A 291 -21.62 -2.29 -9.40
CA GLN A 291 -21.81 -2.20 -10.85
C GLN A 291 -23.07 -1.42 -11.23
N ALA A 292 -24.22 -1.68 -10.57
CA ALA A 292 -25.45 -0.95 -10.89
C ALA A 292 -25.37 0.54 -10.54
N VAL A 293 -24.57 0.91 -9.53
CA VAL A 293 -24.33 2.32 -9.17
C VAL A 293 -23.38 2.96 -10.19
N GLU A 294 -22.32 2.27 -10.61
CA GLU A 294 -21.43 2.70 -11.69
C GLU A 294 -22.21 2.90 -13.01
N ASP A 295 -23.04 1.95 -13.42
CA ASP A 295 -23.87 2.05 -14.64
C ASP A 295 -24.84 3.24 -14.56
N CYS A 296 -25.44 3.46 -13.38
CA CYS A 296 -26.32 4.61 -13.12
C CYS A 296 -25.56 5.94 -13.25
N GLY A 297 -24.35 6.02 -12.71
CA GLY A 297 -23.53 7.21 -12.81
C GLY A 297 -22.93 7.43 -14.20
N GLN A 298 -22.66 6.37 -14.97
CA GLN A 298 -22.29 6.49 -16.38
C GLN A 298 -23.44 7.08 -17.21
N ALA A 299 -24.68 6.63 -16.97
CA ALA A 299 -25.85 7.16 -17.65
C ALA A 299 -26.22 8.59 -17.20
N ASN A 300 -25.91 8.94 -15.95
CA ASN A 300 -26.21 10.25 -15.34
C ASN A 300 -24.91 10.92 -14.90
N HIS A 301 -24.01 11.11 -15.85
CA HIS A 301 -22.68 11.63 -15.58
C HIS A 301 -22.72 13.06 -15.03
N HIS A 302 -21.96 13.30 -13.97
CA HIS A 302 -21.69 14.61 -13.39
C HIS A 302 -20.22 14.96 -13.55
N ALA A 303 -19.92 16.22 -13.82
CA ALA A 303 -18.55 16.68 -13.87
C ALA A 303 -17.87 16.51 -12.48
N PRO A 304 -16.61 16.06 -12.41
CA PRO A 304 -15.86 16.00 -11.16
C PRO A 304 -15.86 17.32 -10.39
N VAL A 305 -15.99 17.21 -9.07
CA VAL A 305 -15.92 18.34 -8.12
C VAL A 305 -14.81 18.01 -7.11
N PRO A 306 -13.54 18.20 -7.49
CA PRO A 306 -12.41 17.81 -6.64
C PRO A 306 -12.24 18.75 -5.44
N PRO A 307 -11.68 18.24 -4.32
CA PRO A 307 -11.49 19.02 -3.10
C PRO A 307 -10.38 20.06 -3.25
N GLN A 308 -10.34 21.00 -2.29
CA GLN A 308 -9.20 21.87 -2.02
C GLN A 308 -8.16 21.16 -1.12
N PRO A 309 -6.89 21.60 -1.10
CA PRO A 309 -5.84 20.95 -0.31
C PRO A 309 -6.12 20.83 1.19
N ASP A 310 -6.82 21.80 1.77
CA ASP A 310 -7.14 21.86 3.20
C ASP A 310 -8.43 21.11 3.56
N ASP A 311 -9.19 20.66 2.57
CA ASP A 311 -10.43 19.92 2.77
C ASP A 311 -10.15 18.56 3.42
N LEU A 312 -11.13 18.06 4.17
CA LEU A 312 -11.06 16.73 4.75
C LEU A 312 -11.19 15.66 3.67
N SER A 313 -10.41 14.58 3.75
CA SER A 313 -10.45 13.50 2.75
C SER A 313 -10.78 12.14 3.32
N ILE A 314 -10.20 11.80 4.47
CA ILE A 314 -10.37 10.51 5.10
C ILE A 314 -10.37 10.64 6.63
N VAL A 315 -11.27 9.88 7.26
CA VAL A 315 -11.34 9.74 8.72
C VAL A 315 -11.09 8.30 9.09
N CYS A 316 -9.98 8.06 9.78
CA CYS A 316 -9.59 6.73 10.23
C CYS A 316 -9.85 6.60 11.73
N PHE A 317 -10.75 5.69 12.09
CA PHE A 317 -10.96 5.30 13.49
C PHE A 317 -9.93 4.24 13.88
N THR A 318 -9.30 4.44 15.03
CA THR A 318 -8.34 3.47 15.58
C THR A 318 -8.81 2.97 16.94
N SER A 319 -8.56 1.69 17.24
CA SER A 319 -8.73 1.17 18.59
C SER A 319 -7.63 1.77 19.45
N GLY A 320 -7.95 2.79 20.25
CA GLY A 320 -7.02 3.35 21.22
C GLY A 320 -6.61 2.31 22.27
N THR A 321 -5.63 2.65 23.11
CA THR A 321 -5.09 1.78 24.17
C THR A 321 -6.00 1.61 25.38
N THR A 322 -7.21 2.18 25.37
CA THR A 322 -8.21 2.01 26.41
C THR A 322 -9.25 1.00 25.93
N ASP A 323 -9.55 -0.03 26.72
CA ASP A 323 -10.48 -1.14 26.43
C ASP A 323 -11.96 -0.72 26.20
N VAL A 324 -12.22 0.55 25.90
CA VAL A 324 -13.53 1.19 25.81
C VAL A 324 -13.73 1.78 24.40
N GLY A 325 -13.84 0.92 23.38
CA GLY A 325 -14.18 1.35 22.01
C GLY A 325 -13.10 2.17 21.28
N PRO A 326 -13.38 2.69 20.07
CA PRO A 326 -12.43 3.52 19.32
C PRO A 326 -12.19 4.85 20.05
N SER A 327 -11.06 4.96 20.76
CA SER A 327 -10.72 6.12 21.58
C SER A 327 -10.17 7.32 20.79
N SER A 328 -9.79 7.13 19.53
CA SER A 328 -9.11 8.16 18.74
C SER A 328 -9.49 8.11 17.25
N CYS A 329 -9.68 9.30 16.68
CA CYS A 329 -9.96 9.53 15.26
C CYS A 329 -8.79 10.31 14.65
N CYS A 330 -8.18 9.76 13.60
CA CYS A 330 -7.19 10.48 12.81
C CYS A 330 -7.90 11.13 11.61
N TRP A 331 -7.81 12.45 11.54
CA TRP A 331 -8.32 13.25 10.44
C TRP A 331 -7.17 13.56 9.49
N TYR A 332 -7.33 13.21 8.22
CA TYR A 332 -6.31 13.47 7.21
C TYR A 332 -6.85 14.45 6.17
N PRO A 333 -6.11 15.53 5.87
CA PRO A 333 -6.48 16.48 4.82
C PRO A 333 -6.40 15.84 3.42
N ALA A 334 -6.87 16.55 2.40
CA ALA A 334 -6.90 16.11 1.00
C ALA A 334 -5.55 15.80 0.38
N LEU A 335 -4.46 16.16 1.05
CA LEU A 335 -3.13 15.58 0.86
C LEU A 335 -2.67 14.97 2.18
N ASP A 336 -2.41 13.67 2.20
CA ASP A 336 -1.46 13.13 3.17
C ASP A 336 -0.53 12.11 2.53
N GLU A 337 0.48 12.62 1.82
CA GLU A 337 1.66 11.82 1.46
C GLU A 337 2.75 11.86 2.57
N SER A 338 2.48 12.56 3.68
CA SER A 338 3.44 12.80 4.76
C SER A 338 3.24 11.92 6.00
N GLY A 339 2.11 11.21 6.11
CA GLY A 339 1.72 10.48 7.31
C GLY A 339 1.47 11.42 8.49
N VAL A 340 1.12 12.69 8.24
CA VAL A 340 0.90 13.68 9.30
C VAL A 340 -0.60 13.74 9.56
N ALA A 341 -1.06 12.85 10.44
CA ALA A 341 -2.37 12.94 11.04
C ALA A 341 -2.48 14.27 11.81
N LYS A 342 -3.50 15.09 11.51
CA LYS A 342 -3.95 16.08 12.49
C LYS A 342 -4.71 15.30 13.56
N TRP A 343 -4.03 15.09 14.68
CA TRP A 343 -4.68 14.65 15.91
C TRP A 343 -5.54 15.81 16.40
N ARG A 344 -6.86 15.62 16.37
CA ARG A 344 -7.77 16.46 17.15
C ARG A 344 -8.27 15.56 18.27
N ASP A 345 -7.68 15.72 19.45
CA ASP A 345 -8.29 15.20 20.67
C ASP A 345 -9.73 15.72 20.71
N SER A 346 -10.65 14.80 20.99
CA SER A 346 -12.09 15.02 21.18
C SER A 346 -12.63 16.31 20.57
N MET A 347 -13.40 16.20 19.48
CA MET A 347 -14.49 17.16 19.32
C MET A 347 -15.29 17.12 20.62
N ASP A 348 -15.10 18.14 21.47
CA ASP A 348 -16.06 18.56 22.45
C ASP A 348 -17.32 18.93 21.67
N TRP A 349 -18.13 17.91 21.40
CA TRP A 349 -19.54 18.09 21.21
C TRP A 349 -20.09 18.40 22.60
N GLU A 350 -20.06 19.67 23.00
CA GLU A 350 -21.05 20.13 23.98
C GLU A 350 -22.42 19.86 23.35
N VAL A 351 -23.16 18.95 23.99
CA VAL A 351 -24.60 18.79 23.82
C VAL A 351 -25.31 20.04 24.32
#